data_AF-A0A7W4UUV1-F1
#
_entry.id   AF-A0A7W4UUV1-F1
#
_cell.length_a   1.000
_cell.length_b   1.000
_cell.length_c   1.000
_cell.angle_alpha   90.00
_cell.angle_beta   90.00
_cell.angle_gamma   90.00
#
_symmetry.space_group_name_H-M   'P 1'
#
loop_
_entity.id
_entity.type
_entity.pdbx_description
1 polymer ?
#
loop_
_entity_poly.entity_id
_entity_poly.type
_entity_poly.pdbx_seq_one_letter_code
_entity_poly.pdbx_strand_id
1 'polypeptide(L)'
;MSIRVLGIDPGLTRCGVGIVDVRPDRRAVLVEVTVIRTPPGMPIEERLLAVGDGIERLLDEHRPAAVAIERVFAQHNLSTVMGVAQVSGVALHAAAKRGLPVALHTPSEVKAAVTGYGSADKKQVQAMVARILGLAEVPKPADAADALAIAICHAWRGGPAPAPRVGGGGATQASAGAAAQTPAQAAWLAAERSARASAAPRRLAR
;
A
#
# COMPACT_ATOMS: atom_id res chain seq x y z
N MET A 1 -3.00 9.46 20.52
CA MET A 1 -3.85 8.45 19.83
C MET A 1 -3.02 7.83 18.72
N SER A 2 -3.10 6.51 18.53
CA SER A 2 -2.50 5.83 17.38
C SER A 2 -3.41 5.93 16.16
N ILE A 3 -2.82 5.88 14.96
CA ILE A 3 -3.54 5.68 13.71
C ILE A 3 -3.55 4.20 13.36
N ARG A 4 -4.72 3.68 12.98
CA ARG A 4 -4.86 2.32 12.45
C ARG A 4 -4.81 2.33 10.93
N VAL A 5 -3.93 1.54 10.36
CA VAL A 5 -3.76 1.41 8.90
C VAL A 5 -3.90 -0.04 8.49
N LEU A 6 -4.67 -0.28 7.41
CA LEU A 6 -4.76 -1.57 6.75
C LEU A 6 -3.94 -1.54 5.46
N GLY A 7 -2.90 -2.37 5.37
CA GLY A 7 -2.08 -2.59 4.18
C GLY A 7 -2.52 -3.82 3.39
N ILE A 8 -2.48 -3.72 2.06
CA ILE A 8 -2.87 -4.78 1.13
C ILE A 8 -1.74 -5.04 0.14
N ASP A 9 -1.28 -6.28 0.09
CA ASP A 9 -0.44 -6.85 -0.97
C ASP A 9 -1.34 -7.64 -1.94
N PRO A 10 -1.80 -7.04 -3.04
CA PRO A 10 -2.85 -7.59 -3.87
C PRO A 10 -2.36 -8.80 -4.68
N GLY A 11 -3.12 -9.88 -4.65
CA GLY A 11 -2.88 -11.03 -5.51
C GLY A 11 -4.11 -11.91 -5.61
N LEU A 12 -4.35 -12.42 -6.83
CA LEU A 12 -5.57 -13.18 -7.10
C LEU A 12 -5.57 -14.52 -6.34
N THR A 13 -4.42 -15.20 -6.21
CA THR A 13 -4.30 -16.48 -5.48
C THR A 13 -4.03 -16.28 -3.99
N ARG A 14 -3.26 -15.25 -3.66
CA ARG A 14 -2.91 -14.86 -2.30
C ARG A 14 -2.96 -13.35 -2.23
N CYS A 15 -3.85 -12.82 -1.41
CA CYS A 15 -3.95 -11.39 -1.10
C CYS A 15 -3.53 -11.22 0.35
N GLY A 16 -2.37 -10.60 0.57
CA GLY A 16 -1.88 -10.29 1.91
C GLY A 16 -2.63 -9.10 2.50
N VAL A 17 -3.10 -9.20 3.73
CA VAL A 17 -3.72 -8.09 4.46
C VAL A 17 -3.09 -7.98 5.84
N GLY A 18 -2.56 -6.80 6.15
CA GLY A 18 -1.89 -6.51 7.43
C GLY A 18 -2.42 -5.24 8.05
N ILE A 19 -2.69 -5.25 9.35
CA ILE A 19 -3.24 -4.13 10.10
C ILE A 19 -2.28 -3.77 11.23
N VAL A 20 -1.92 -2.49 11.30
CA VAL A 20 -1.03 -1.97 12.33
C VAL A 20 -1.61 -0.73 12.97
N ASP A 21 -1.36 -0.58 14.27
CA ASP A 21 -1.57 0.66 15.00
C ASP A 21 -0.22 1.38 15.14
N VAL A 22 -0.13 2.61 14.64
CA VAL A 22 1.09 3.41 14.69
C VAL A 22 0.89 4.65 15.54
N ARG A 23 1.77 4.85 16.52
CA ARG A 23 1.78 6.02 17.40
C ARG A 23 2.44 7.23 16.72
N PRO A 24 2.21 8.47 17.21
CA PRO A 24 2.86 9.67 16.68
C PRO A 24 4.39 9.61 16.71
N ASP A 25 4.97 8.85 17.66
CA ASP A 25 6.41 8.60 17.76
C ASP A 25 6.91 7.46 16.85
N ARG A 26 6.09 7.04 15.89
CA ARG A 26 6.35 5.98 14.89
C ARG A 26 6.43 4.56 15.45
N ARG A 27 6.19 4.32 16.74
CA ARG A 27 6.08 2.94 17.26
C ARG A 27 4.85 2.27 16.65
N ALA A 28 5.08 1.13 16.00
CA ALA A 28 4.05 0.32 15.35
C ALA A 28 3.77 -0.93 16.17
N VAL A 29 2.51 -1.32 16.25
CA VAL A 29 2.04 -2.55 16.90
C VAL A 29 1.21 -3.34 15.90
N LEU A 30 1.44 -4.65 15.83
CA LEU A 30 0.61 -5.55 15.04
C LEU A 30 -0.80 -5.63 15.63
N VAL A 31 -1.81 -5.39 14.80
CA VAL A 31 -3.23 -5.60 15.16
C VAL A 31 -3.69 -6.94 14.62
N GLU A 32 -3.54 -7.15 13.32
CA GLU A 32 -3.91 -8.39 12.65
C GLU A 32 -3.06 -8.57 11.39
N VAL A 33 -2.82 -9.82 11.00
CA VAL A 33 -2.29 -10.14 9.69
C VAL A 33 -2.89 -11.45 9.19
N THR A 34 -3.31 -11.46 7.93
CA THR A 34 -3.89 -12.64 7.29
C THR A 34 -3.57 -12.66 5.79
N VAL A 35 -3.83 -13.80 5.16
CA VAL A 35 -3.72 -13.96 3.72
C VAL A 35 -4.99 -14.59 3.20
N ILE A 36 -5.74 -13.84 2.41
CA ILE A 36 -6.93 -14.34 1.73
C ILE A 36 -6.46 -15.20 0.57
N ARG A 37 -6.87 -16.47 0.55
CA ARG A 37 -6.43 -17.46 -0.42
C ARG A 37 -7.59 -17.91 -1.29
N THR A 38 -7.36 -17.98 -2.59
CA THR A 38 -8.33 -18.58 -3.52
C THR A 38 -7.67 -19.67 -4.36
N PRO A 39 -8.36 -20.77 -4.69
CA PRO A 39 -7.83 -21.82 -5.54
C PRO A 39 -7.56 -21.30 -6.97
N PRO A 40 -6.44 -21.66 -7.62
CA PRO A 40 -6.15 -21.22 -8.99
C PRO A 40 -7.18 -21.65 -10.04
N GLY A 41 -7.88 -22.77 -9.82
CA GLY A 41 -8.91 -23.30 -10.73
C GLY A 41 -10.31 -22.71 -10.53
N MET A 42 -10.49 -21.83 -9.54
CA MET A 42 -11.77 -21.15 -9.30
C MET A 42 -12.01 -20.07 -10.38
N PRO A 43 -13.26 -19.88 -10.86
CA PRO A 43 -13.58 -18.79 -11.79
C PRO A 43 -13.16 -17.42 -11.26
N ILE A 44 -12.76 -16.51 -12.15
CA ILE A 44 -12.11 -15.26 -11.75
C ILE A 44 -13.02 -14.36 -10.92
N GLU A 45 -14.30 -14.31 -11.28
CA GLU A 45 -15.36 -13.58 -10.60
C GLU A 45 -15.60 -14.10 -9.18
N GLU A 46 -15.56 -15.42 -8.97
CA GLU A 46 -15.67 -16.04 -7.64
C GLU A 46 -14.43 -15.76 -6.79
N ARG A 47 -13.25 -15.74 -7.41
CA ARG A 47 -12.01 -15.38 -6.72
C ARG A 47 -12.01 -13.92 -6.29
N LEU A 48 -12.48 -13.02 -7.15
CA LEU A 48 -12.63 -11.60 -6.83
C LEU A 48 -13.68 -11.37 -5.74
N LEU A 49 -14.79 -12.12 -5.76
CA LEU A 49 -15.79 -12.10 -4.70
C LEU A 49 -15.17 -12.54 -3.36
N ALA A 50 -14.52 -13.70 -3.31
CA ALA A 50 -13.91 -14.21 -2.09
C ALA A 50 -12.83 -13.27 -1.51
N VAL A 51 -12.01 -12.65 -2.38
CA VAL A 51 -11.04 -11.63 -1.96
C VAL A 51 -11.73 -10.37 -1.46
N GLY A 52 -12.78 -9.92 -2.17
CA GLY A 52 -13.59 -8.77 -1.77
C GLY A 52 -14.23 -8.95 -0.41
N ASP A 53 -14.93 -10.06 -0.18
CA ASP A 53 -15.58 -10.39 1.09
C ASP A 53 -14.58 -10.45 2.24
N GLY A 54 -13.40 -11.03 2.00
CA GLY A 54 -12.32 -11.08 3.00
C GLY A 54 -11.81 -9.69 3.38
N ILE A 55 -11.63 -8.80 2.39
CA ILE A 55 -11.22 -7.40 2.62
C ILE A 55 -12.33 -6.62 3.34
N GLU A 56 -13.57 -6.74 2.89
CA GLU A 56 -14.72 -6.05 3.47
C GLU A 56 -14.91 -6.42 4.95
N ARG A 57 -14.80 -7.71 5.28
CA ARG A 57 -14.84 -8.19 6.66
C ARG A 57 -13.78 -7.51 7.55
N LEU A 58 -12.54 -7.45 7.07
CA LEU A 58 -11.44 -6.84 7.84
C LEU A 58 -11.60 -5.32 7.99
N LEU A 59 -12.15 -4.65 6.97
CA LEU A 59 -12.48 -3.22 7.05
C LEU A 59 -13.57 -2.96 8.09
N ASP A 60 -14.60 -3.80 8.15
CA ASP A 60 -15.73 -3.66 9.07
C ASP A 60 -15.35 -3.99 10.52
N GLU A 61 -14.55 -5.04 10.71
CA GLU A 61 -14.09 -5.51 12.02
C GLU A 61 -13.13 -4.52 12.67
N HIS A 62 -12.08 -4.09 11.94
CA HIS A 62 -11.01 -3.30 12.55
C HIS A 62 -11.16 -1.79 12.40
N ARG A 63 -12.04 -1.34 11.49
CA ARG A 63 -12.33 0.07 11.20
C ARG A 63 -11.05 0.93 11.09
N PRO A 64 -10.15 0.60 10.14
CA PRO A 64 -8.92 1.36 9.97
C PRO A 64 -9.22 2.81 9.57
N ALA A 65 -8.30 3.73 9.86
CA ALA A 65 -8.42 5.13 9.46
C ALA A 65 -7.97 5.37 8.01
N ALA A 66 -7.19 4.45 7.43
CA ALA A 66 -6.70 4.52 6.06
C ALA A 66 -6.38 3.12 5.51
N VAL A 67 -6.42 2.99 4.19
CA VAL A 67 -6.01 1.80 3.45
C VAL A 67 -4.79 2.10 2.60
N ALA A 68 -3.79 1.23 2.63
CA ALA A 68 -2.58 1.32 1.82
C ALA A 68 -2.50 0.08 0.91
N ILE A 69 -2.25 0.28 -0.38
CA ILE A 69 -2.20 -0.83 -1.35
C ILE A 69 -0.88 -0.74 -2.12
N GLU A 70 -0.26 -1.89 -2.41
CA GLU A 70 0.88 -1.91 -3.34
C GLU A 70 0.47 -1.40 -4.72
N ARG A 71 1.26 -0.50 -5.29
CA ARG A 71 1.06 -0.01 -6.66
C ARG A 71 1.52 -1.07 -7.65
N VAL A 72 0.62 -1.42 -8.56
CA VAL A 72 0.87 -2.37 -9.66
C VAL A 72 1.73 -1.73 -10.76
N PHE A 73 2.78 -2.43 -11.19
CA PHE A 73 3.62 -2.06 -12.34
C PHE A 73 3.53 -3.10 -13.47
N ALA A 74 3.13 -2.67 -14.66
CA ALA A 74 2.93 -3.56 -15.81
C ALA A 74 4.22 -4.06 -16.48
N GLN A 75 5.37 -3.42 -16.22
CA GLN A 75 6.58 -3.62 -17.04
C GLN A 75 7.26 -4.99 -16.88
N HIS A 76 6.96 -5.75 -15.83
CA HIS A 76 7.74 -6.96 -15.50
C HIS A 76 6.97 -8.28 -15.49
N ASN A 77 5.63 -8.29 -15.44
CA ASN A 77 4.84 -9.54 -15.42
C ASN A 77 3.44 -9.36 -16.02
N LEU A 78 3.37 -9.26 -17.35
CA LEU A 78 2.12 -9.07 -18.09
C LEU A 78 1.07 -10.18 -17.84
N SER A 79 1.51 -11.41 -17.55
CA SER A 79 0.63 -12.55 -17.33
C SER A 79 -0.17 -12.47 -16.03
N THR A 80 0.35 -11.80 -14.99
CA THR A 80 -0.30 -11.73 -13.67
C THR A 80 -0.81 -10.34 -13.32
N VAL A 81 -0.32 -9.30 -14.03
CA VAL A 81 -0.68 -7.89 -13.75
C VAL A 81 -2.18 -7.65 -13.75
N MET A 82 -2.93 -8.31 -14.64
CA MET A 82 -4.37 -8.12 -14.75
C MET A 82 -5.10 -8.58 -13.49
N GLY A 83 -4.77 -9.76 -12.96
CA GLY A 83 -5.36 -10.27 -11.73
C GLY A 83 -5.04 -9.41 -10.51
N VAL A 84 -3.81 -8.93 -10.41
CA VAL A 84 -3.39 -7.99 -9.36
C VAL A 84 -4.15 -6.66 -9.48
N ALA A 85 -4.30 -6.11 -10.69
CA ALA A 85 -5.05 -4.88 -10.94
C ALA A 85 -6.54 -5.03 -10.59
N GLN A 86 -7.16 -6.17 -10.91
CA GLN A 86 -8.55 -6.45 -10.56
C GLN A 86 -8.75 -6.52 -9.04
N VAL A 87 -7.87 -7.24 -8.32
CA VAL A 87 -7.90 -7.27 -6.84
C VAL A 87 -7.68 -5.87 -6.24
N SER A 88 -6.76 -5.09 -6.82
CA SER A 88 -6.54 -3.70 -6.41
C SER A 88 -7.80 -2.85 -6.60
N GLY A 89 -8.53 -3.05 -7.71
CA GLY A 89 -9.81 -2.41 -7.98
C GLY A 89 -10.89 -2.77 -6.96
N VAL A 90 -10.99 -4.06 -6.59
CA VAL A 90 -11.89 -4.54 -5.54
C VAL A 90 -11.57 -3.88 -4.19
N ALA A 91 -10.28 -3.82 -3.81
CA ALA A 91 -9.84 -3.17 -2.59
C ALA A 91 -10.14 -1.66 -2.57
N LEU A 92 -9.89 -0.96 -3.67
CA LEU A 92 -10.21 0.46 -3.84
C LEU A 92 -11.71 0.71 -3.69
N HIS A 93 -12.55 -0.12 -4.33
CA HIS A 93 -14.00 -0.03 -4.24
C HIS A 93 -14.49 -0.26 -2.80
N ALA A 94 -14.00 -1.31 -2.13
CA ALA A 94 -14.37 -1.65 -0.76
C ALA A 94 -14.01 -0.53 0.25
N ALA A 95 -12.85 0.11 0.07
CA ALA A 95 -12.43 1.24 0.88
C ALA A 95 -13.27 2.51 0.58
N ALA A 96 -13.52 2.80 -0.70
CA ALA A 96 -14.33 3.94 -1.13
C ALA A 96 -15.78 3.86 -0.63
N LYS A 97 -16.39 2.67 -0.62
CA LYS A 97 -17.72 2.41 -0.02
C LYS A 97 -17.81 2.86 1.44
N ARG A 98 -16.68 2.88 2.15
CA ARG A 98 -16.58 3.23 3.58
C ARG A 98 -16.03 4.65 3.81
N GLY A 99 -15.82 5.42 2.73
CA GLY A 99 -15.23 6.76 2.82
C GLY A 99 -13.79 6.79 3.31
N LEU A 100 -13.07 5.66 3.23
CA LEU A 100 -11.70 5.55 3.72
C LEU A 100 -10.71 6.13 2.70
N PRO A 101 -9.73 6.94 3.15
CA PRO A 101 -8.65 7.38 2.27
C PRO A 101 -7.79 6.18 1.87
N VAL A 102 -7.43 6.13 0.58
CA VAL A 102 -6.56 5.08 0.02
C VAL A 102 -5.29 5.69 -0.54
N ALA A 103 -4.15 5.08 -0.21
CA ALA A 103 -2.84 5.43 -0.77
C ALA A 103 -2.21 4.23 -1.49
N LEU A 104 -1.60 4.51 -2.65
CA LEU A 104 -0.85 3.52 -3.43
C LEU A 104 0.65 3.71 -3.20
N HIS A 105 1.35 2.65 -2.80
CA HIS A 105 2.80 2.69 -2.53
C HIS A 105 3.57 1.80 -3.48
N THR A 106 4.65 2.30 -4.04
CA THR A 106 5.54 1.51 -4.89
C THR A 106 6.43 0.59 -4.06
N PRO A 107 6.94 -0.53 -4.63
CA PRO A 107 7.86 -1.40 -3.91
C PRO A 107 9.11 -0.67 -3.39
N SER A 108 9.66 0.25 -4.19
CA SER A 108 10.81 1.08 -3.79
C SER A 108 10.48 2.00 -2.60
N GLU A 109 9.26 2.50 -2.53
CA GLU A 109 8.81 3.33 -1.42
C GLU A 109 8.67 2.53 -0.13
N VAL A 110 8.07 1.34 -0.22
CA VAL A 110 7.94 0.41 0.91
C VAL A 110 9.32 0.02 1.43
N LYS A 111 10.23 -0.39 0.54
CA LYS A 111 11.62 -0.70 0.89
C LYS A 111 12.29 0.46 1.61
N ALA A 112 12.28 1.65 1.01
CA ALA A 112 12.91 2.84 1.60
C ALA A 112 12.33 3.20 2.98
N ALA A 113 11.02 3.07 3.16
CA ALA A 113 10.37 3.38 4.44
C ALA A 113 10.75 2.38 5.54
N VAL A 114 10.80 1.08 5.20
CA VAL A 114 11.03 0.01 6.18
C VAL A 114 12.51 -0.18 6.50
N THR A 115 13.40 -0.13 5.50
CA THR A 115 14.83 -0.43 5.66
C THR A 115 15.73 0.80 5.71
N GLY A 116 15.22 1.97 5.33
CA GLY A 116 15.99 3.22 5.22
C GLY A 116 16.60 3.47 3.83
N TYR A 117 16.53 2.51 2.90
CA TYR A 117 17.01 2.67 1.52
C TYR A 117 16.20 1.82 0.52
N GLY A 118 16.02 2.31 -0.71
CA GLY A 118 15.06 1.73 -1.68
C GLY A 118 15.50 0.43 -2.37
N SER A 119 16.79 0.08 -2.30
CA SER A 119 17.38 -1.08 -2.98
C SER A 119 17.42 -2.36 -2.13
N ALA A 120 16.78 -2.37 -0.95
CA ALA A 120 16.74 -3.55 -0.09
C ALA A 120 16.11 -4.77 -0.78
N ASP A 121 16.63 -5.95 -0.46
CA ASP A 121 16.06 -7.21 -0.90
C ASP A 121 14.79 -7.56 -0.11
N LYS A 122 14.00 -8.51 -0.63
CA LYS A 122 12.72 -8.88 -0.02
C LYS A 122 12.88 -9.51 1.38
N LYS A 123 13.95 -10.27 1.62
CA LYS A 123 14.20 -10.90 2.92
C LYS A 123 14.57 -9.85 3.98
N GLN A 124 15.33 -8.83 3.59
CA GLN A 124 15.67 -7.70 4.45
C GLN A 124 14.43 -6.92 4.88
N VAL A 125 13.50 -6.63 3.95
CA VAL A 125 12.23 -5.99 4.28
C VAL A 125 11.45 -6.82 5.31
N GLN A 126 11.31 -8.12 5.08
CA GLN A 126 10.58 -9.03 5.95
C GLN A 126 11.18 -9.13 7.37
N ALA A 127 12.51 -9.22 7.47
CA ALA A 127 13.21 -9.21 8.76
C ALA A 127 13.02 -7.88 9.50
N MET A 128 13.03 -6.77 8.76
CA MET A 128 12.79 -5.45 9.32
C MET A 128 11.35 -5.27 9.82
N VAL A 129 10.35 -5.78 9.10
CA VAL A 129 8.95 -5.80 9.57
C VAL A 129 8.84 -6.53 10.91
N ALA A 130 9.43 -7.72 11.04
CA ALA A 130 9.42 -8.46 12.30
C ALA A 130 10.06 -7.64 13.43
N ARG A 131 11.22 -7.01 13.16
CA ARG A 131 11.92 -6.16 14.13
C ARG A 131 11.10 -4.94 14.55
N ILE A 132 10.46 -4.27 13.59
CA ILE A 132 9.64 -3.06 13.82
C ILE A 132 8.42 -3.39 14.70
N LEU A 133 7.80 -4.54 14.45
CA LEU A 133 6.61 -4.99 15.17
C LEU A 133 6.92 -5.80 16.44
N GLY A 134 8.20 -6.01 16.77
CA GLY A 134 8.63 -6.77 17.94
C GLY A 134 8.27 -8.26 17.87
N LEU A 135 8.19 -8.83 16.67
CA LEU A 135 7.86 -10.25 16.46
C LEU A 135 9.10 -11.13 16.60
N ALA A 136 8.95 -12.28 17.24
CA ALA A 136 10.03 -13.25 17.40
C ALA A 136 10.48 -13.87 16.05
N GLU A 137 9.55 -13.98 15.11
CA GLU A 137 9.79 -14.54 13.78
C GLU A 137 9.17 -13.67 12.69
N VAL A 138 9.66 -13.87 11.47
CA VAL A 138 9.09 -13.24 10.27
C VAL A 138 7.66 -13.78 10.02
N PRO A 139 6.66 -12.89 9.81
CA PRO A 139 5.31 -13.31 9.43
C PRO A 139 5.31 -14.18 8.17
N LYS A 140 4.59 -15.30 8.23
CA LYS A 140 4.44 -16.23 7.11
C LYS A 140 2.96 -16.33 6.71
N PRO A 141 2.66 -16.47 5.40
CA PRO A 141 3.59 -16.51 4.27
C PRO A 141 4.16 -15.11 3.93
N ALA A 142 5.04 -15.04 2.92
CA ALA A 142 5.70 -13.79 2.52
C ALA A 142 4.74 -12.60 2.31
N ASP A 143 3.56 -12.87 1.73
CA ASP A 143 2.53 -11.86 1.42
C ASP A 143 1.99 -11.19 2.71
N ALA A 144 2.06 -11.88 3.87
CA ALA A 144 1.71 -11.31 5.17
C ALA A 144 2.70 -10.22 5.60
N ALA A 145 3.99 -10.48 5.45
CA ALA A 145 5.04 -9.51 5.77
C ALA A 145 5.03 -8.32 4.80
N ASP A 146 4.74 -8.56 3.52
CA ASP A 146 4.63 -7.51 2.51
C ASP A 146 3.45 -6.57 2.81
N ALA A 147 2.28 -7.11 3.17
CA ALA A 147 1.12 -6.31 3.57
C ALA A 147 1.37 -5.44 4.82
N LEU A 148 2.07 -5.99 5.82
CA LEU A 148 2.50 -5.23 7.00
C LEU A 148 3.51 -4.14 6.64
N ALA A 149 4.46 -4.41 5.75
CA ALA A 149 5.42 -3.42 5.26
C ALA A 149 4.70 -2.23 4.57
N ILE A 150 3.67 -2.51 3.79
CA ILE A 150 2.84 -1.49 3.11
C ILE A 150 2.10 -0.62 4.13
N ALA A 151 1.49 -1.24 5.15
CA ALA A 151 0.79 -0.51 6.22
C ALA A 151 1.74 0.41 7.01
N ILE A 152 2.92 -0.10 7.39
CA ILE A 152 3.97 0.65 8.08
C ILE A 152 4.48 1.80 7.19
N CYS A 153 4.73 1.52 5.90
CA CYS A 153 5.18 2.52 4.93
C CYS A 153 4.20 3.70 4.87
N HIS A 154 2.90 3.43 4.78
CA HIS A 154 1.89 4.47 4.77
C HIS A 154 1.88 5.28 6.07
N ALA A 155 1.84 4.61 7.22
CA ALA A 155 1.77 5.27 8.51
C ALA A 155 2.97 6.18 8.80
N TRP A 156 4.17 5.81 8.34
CA TRP A 156 5.40 6.59 8.55
C TRP A 156 5.64 7.72 7.56
N ARG A 157 5.05 7.67 6.35
CA ARG A 157 5.24 8.72 5.32
C ARG A 157 4.41 9.97 5.57
N GLY A 158 3.40 9.88 6.44
CA GLY A 158 2.50 10.97 6.78
C GLY A 158 1.09 10.43 6.90
N GLY A 159 0.45 10.67 8.05
CA GLY A 159 -0.95 10.37 8.28
C GLY A 159 -1.84 10.93 7.15
N PRO A 160 -3.08 10.42 7.01
CA PRO A 160 -3.87 10.49 5.79
C PRO A 160 -3.80 11.88 5.17
N ALA A 161 -3.25 11.96 3.95
CA ALA A 161 -3.42 13.15 3.15
C ALA A 161 -4.94 13.39 3.03
N PRO A 162 -5.44 14.60 3.30
CA PRO A 162 -6.86 14.89 3.12
C PRO A 162 -7.23 14.51 1.69
N ALA A 163 -8.28 13.70 1.54
CA ALA A 163 -8.81 13.35 0.24
C ALA A 163 -9.01 14.64 -0.58
N PRO A 164 -8.58 14.69 -1.86
CA PRO A 164 -8.88 15.83 -2.70
C PRO A 164 -10.40 15.92 -2.80
N ARG A 165 -10.96 16.97 -2.20
CA ARG A 165 -12.37 17.30 -2.34
C ARG A 165 -12.60 17.58 -3.83
N VAL A 166 -13.24 16.65 -4.52
CA VAL A 166 -13.75 16.90 -5.87
C VAL A 166 -14.95 17.83 -5.68
N GLY A 167 -14.70 19.14 -5.73
CA GLY A 167 -15.74 20.16 -5.62
C GLY A 167 -15.20 21.58 -5.62
N GLY A 168 -15.37 22.27 -6.77
CA GLY A 168 -15.43 23.73 -6.87
C GLY A 168 -14.09 24.44 -7.07
N GLY A 169 -13.92 25.04 -8.25
CA GLY A 169 -12.77 25.90 -8.56
C GLY A 169 -12.61 27.06 -7.60
N GLY A 170 -11.37 27.30 -7.18
CA GLY A 170 -10.97 28.44 -6.36
C GLY A 170 -9.47 28.36 -6.10
N ALA A 171 -8.71 29.19 -6.80
CA ALA A 171 -7.28 29.33 -6.58
C ALA A 171 -7.02 29.92 -5.19
N THR A 172 -6.34 29.17 -4.32
CA THR A 172 -5.70 29.74 -3.14
C THR A 172 -4.27 29.20 -3.03
N GLN A 173 -3.33 30.11 -3.22
CA GLN A 173 -1.91 29.91 -2.96
C GLN A 173 -1.71 29.67 -1.45
N ALA A 174 -1.14 28.51 -1.08
CA ALA A 174 -0.68 28.25 0.27
C ALA A 174 0.85 28.24 0.27
N SER A 175 1.44 29.26 0.88
CA SER A 175 2.86 29.39 1.16
C SER A 175 3.28 28.43 2.29
N ALA A 176 4.12 27.45 1.98
CA ALA A 176 4.72 26.55 2.96
C ALA A 176 6.17 27.00 3.25
N GLY A 177 6.45 27.32 4.51
CA GLY A 177 7.78 27.61 5.02
C GLY A 177 8.72 26.42 4.85
N ALA A 178 9.96 26.70 4.44
CA ALA A 178 10.98 25.71 4.12
C ALA A 178 11.52 25.01 5.38
N ALA A 179 10.99 23.82 5.68
CA ALA A 179 11.70 22.81 6.45
C ALA A 179 12.54 21.98 5.47
N ALA A 180 13.84 21.82 5.76
CA ALA A 180 14.77 21.07 4.91
C ALA A 180 14.24 19.64 4.66
N GLN A 181 14.21 19.24 3.39
CA GLN A 181 13.65 17.97 2.94
C GLN A 181 14.43 16.78 3.53
N THR A 182 13.71 15.80 4.05
CA THR A 182 14.31 14.55 4.55
C THR A 182 14.81 13.68 3.38
N PRO A 183 15.79 12.78 3.59
CA PRO A 183 16.26 11.85 2.55
C PRO A 183 15.13 11.01 1.92
N ALA A 184 14.10 10.67 2.70
CA ALA A 184 12.92 9.95 2.22
C ALA A 184 12.05 10.81 1.26
N GLN A 185 11.93 12.12 1.53
CA GLN A 185 11.23 13.06 0.64
C GLN A 185 12.02 13.31 -0.65
N ALA A 186 13.35 13.36 -0.57
CA ALA A 186 14.20 13.46 -1.75
C ALA A 186 14.11 12.20 -2.64
N ALA A 187 14.10 11.02 -2.02
CA ALA A 187 13.88 9.75 -2.72
C ALA A 187 12.48 9.67 -3.37
N TRP A 188 11.46 10.21 -2.72
CA TRP A 188 10.10 10.34 -3.27
C TRP A 188 10.07 11.22 -4.52
N LEU A 189 10.62 12.42 -4.47
CA LEU A 189 10.71 13.32 -5.64
C LEU A 189 11.49 12.68 -6.80
N ALA A 190 12.55 11.93 -6.50
CA ALA A 190 13.30 11.20 -7.51
C ALA A 190 12.46 10.10 -8.17
N ALA A 191 11.70 9.33 -7.39
CA ALA A 191 10.82 8.29 -7.90
C ALA A 191 9.67 8.88 -8.75
N GLU A 192 9.06 10.00 -8.33
CA GLU A 192 8.02 10.67 -9.12
C GLU A 192 8.53 11.19 -10.48
N ARG A 193 9.72 11.79 -10.51
CA ARG A 193 10.34 12.26 -11.77
C ARG A 193 10.57 11.11 -12.74
N SER A 194 11.09 9.99 -12.25
CA SER A 194 11.31 8.80 -13.07
C SER A 194 10.00 8.21 -13.61
N ALA A 195 8.94 8.17 -12.78
CA ALA A 195 7.63 7.68 -13.21
C ALA A 195 6.97 8.57 -14.27
N ARG A 196 7.09 9.90 -14.15
CA ARG A 196 6.58 10.86 -15.16
C ARG A 196 7.35 10.77 -16.48
N ALA A 197 8.67 10.57 -16.42
CA ALA A 197 9.50 10.40 -17.61
C ALA A 197 9.16 9.13 -18.41
N SER A 198 8.79 8.04 -17.72
CA SER A 198 8.37 6.79 -18.37
C SER A 198 6.93 6.80 -18.92
N ALA A 199 6.11 7.79 -18.54
CA ALA A 199 4.70 7.92 -18.97
C ALA A 199 4.50 8.84 -20.20
N ALA A 200 5.57 9.34 -20.81
CA ALA A 200 5.46 10.19 -21.99
C ALA A 200 4.82 9.41 -23.16
N PRO A 201 3.75 9.93 -23.80
CA PRO A 201 3.03 9.20 -24.82
C PRO A 201 3.93 8.99 -26.05
N ARG A 202 4.20 7.71 -26.38
CA ARG A 202 4.76 7.34 -27.69
C ARG A 202 3.73 7.72 -28.75
N ARG A 203 4.02 8.75 -29.55
CA ARG A 203 3.23 9.08 -30.74
C ARG A 203 3.20 7.83 -31.62
N LEU A 204 2.01 7.25 -31.82
CA LEU A 204 1.80 6.28 -32.87
C LEU A 204 2.02 7.00 -34.19
N ALA A 205 3.05 6.59 -34.93
CA ALA A 205 3.22 7.01 -36.32
C ALA A 205 2.02 6.45 -37.11
N ARG A 206 1.34 7.34 -37.85
CA ARG A 206 0.26 6.99 -38.77
C ARG A 206 0.81 6.31 -40.01
#